data_AF-A0A2G9TI18-F1
#
_entry.id   AF-A0A2G9TI18-F1
#
_cell.length_a   1.000
_cell.length_b   1.000
_cell.length_c   1.000
_cell.angle_alpha   90.00
_cell.angle_beta   90.00
_cell.angle_gamma   90.00
#
_symmetry.space_group_name_H-M   'P 1'
#
loop_
_entity.id
_entity.type
_entity.pdbx_description
1 polymer ?
#
loop_
_entity_poly.entity_id
_entity_poly.type
_entity_poly.pdbx_seq_one_letter_code
_entity_poly.pdbx_strand_id
1 'polypeptide(L)'
;TTFNGEPAIKPKDEMYIQTLGSPFPSFTEYSMMNELYNCKELCKPDTSARCEMGGFPHPRDCTKCICPTGYGGVLCNERIYFFLELRIFRLNLLNGCTFATIARIAVPSWFSPYQKLLSSEDDYGKGSQER
;
A
#
# COMPACT_ATOMS: atom_id res chain seq x y z
N THR A 1 2.08 -5.88 16.92
CA THR A 1 1.76 -5.90 18.36
C THR A 1 0.26 -6.05 18.51
N THR A 2 -0.17 -6.86 19.47
CA THR A 2 -1.59 -7.04 19.81
C THR A 2 -2.11 -5.81 20.56
N PHE A 3 -3.42 -5.73 20.80
CA PHE A 3 -4.03 -4.66 21.60
C PHE A 3 -3.45 -4.56 23.03
N ASN A 4 -2.81 -5.63 23.50
CA ASN A 4 -2.21 -5.73 24.83
C ASN A 4 -0.71 -5.33 24.83
N GLY A 5 -0.17 -4.88 23.70
CA GLY A 5 1.23 -4.46 23.56
C GLY A 5 2.22 -5.60 23.33
N GLU A 6 1.77 -6.85 23.35
CA GLU A 6 2.63 -8.03 23.17
C GLU A 6 2.82 -8.42 21.69
N PRO A 7 3.89 -9.15 21.33
CA PRO A 7 4.05 -9.73 20.00
C PRO A 7 2.89 -10.68 19.68
N ALA A 8 2.37 -10.63 18.45
CA ALA A 8 1.31 -11.55 18.01
C ALA A 8 1.82 -13.00 17.88
N ILE A 9 3.13 -13.16 17.66
CA ILE A 9 3.83 -14.44 17.56
C ILE A 9 5.11 -14.31 18.40
N LYS A 10 5.36 -15.30 19.26
CA LYS A 10 6.58 -15.41 20.07
C LYS A 10 7.22 -16.78 19.84
N PRO A 11 8.54 -16.87 19.57
CA PRO A 11 9.20 -18.16 19.44
C PRO A 11 9.30 -18.84 20.81
N LYS A 12 9.46 -20.17 20.80
CA LYS A 12 9.65 -20.94 22.05
C LYS A 12 10.90 -20.49 22.81
N ASP A 13 11.95 -20.15 22.08
CA ASP A 13 13.19 -19.60 22.62
C ASP A 13 13.27 -18.10 22.26
N GLU A 14 13.38 -17.26 23.28
CA GLU A 14 13.37 -15.80 23.16
C GLU A 14 14.57 -15.25 22.38
N MET A 15 15.69 -15.99 22.33
CA MET A 15 16.88 -15.59 21.58
C MET A 15 16.62 -15.50 20.08
N TYR A 16 15.53 -16.11 19.59
CA TYR A 16 15.14 -16.14 18.19
C TYR A 16 14.04 -15.13 17.83
N ILE A 17 13.71 -14.18 18.72
CA ILE A 17 12.69 -13.15 18.41
C ILE A 17 13.05 -12.36 17.14
N GLN A 18 14.35 -12.07 16.93
CA GLN A 18 14.80 -11.32 15.75
C GLN A 18 14.91 -12.17 14.47
N THR A 19 14.79 -13.50 14.55
CA THR A 19 14.86 -14.38 13.39
C THR A 19 13.48 -14.72 12.81
N LEU A 20 12.40 -14.21 13.40
CA LEU A 20 11.03 -14.41 12.92
C LEU A 20 10.71 -13.66 11.62
N GLY A 21 11.67 -12.90 11.08
CA GLY A 21 11.52 -12.12 9.85
C GLY A 21 11.01 -10.71 10.12
N SER A 22 10.43 -10.09 9.08
CA SER A 22 9.90 -8.73 9.17
C SER A 22 8.67 -8.71 10.09
N PRO A 23 8.56 -7.74 11.02
CA PRO A 23 7.35 -7.56 11.81
C PRO A 23 6.16 -7.05 10.97
N PHE A 24 6.41 -6.63 9.73
CA PHE A 24 5.42 -6.14 8.79
C PHE A 24 5.24 -7.14 7.64
N PRO A 25 3.99 -7.42 7.24
CA PRO A 25 3.76 -8.27 6.09
C PRO A 25 4.22 -7.56 4.81
N SER A 26 4.91 -8.31 3.98
CA SER A 26 5.37 -7.97 2.64
C SER A 26 4.21 -7.98 1.63
N PHE A 27 4.43 -7.38 0.46
CA PHE A 27 3.45 -7.41 -0.63
C PHE A 27 3.02 -8.84 -0.99
N THR A 28 3.98 -9.77 -1.02
CA THR A 28 3.73 -11.16 -1.37
C THR A 28 2.73 -11.80 -0.41
N GLU A 29 2.83 -11.54 0.89
CA GLU A 29 1.88 -12.05 1.88
C GLU A 29 0.46 -11.54 1.61
N TYR A 30 0.29 -10.24 1.30
CA TYR A 30 -1.03 -9.73 0.92
C TYR A 30 -1.54 -10.34 -0.38
N SER A 31 -0.67 -10.52 -1.37
CA SER A 31 -1.04 -11.09 -2.66
C SER A 31 -1.51 -12.54 -2.52
N MET A 32 -0.79 -13.35 -1.74
CA MET A 32 -1.16 -14.73 -1.44
C MET A 32 -2.49 -14.83 -0.68
N MET A 33 -2.68 -13.98 0.34
CA MET A 33 -3.94 -13.95 1.09
C MET A 33 -5.12 -13.54 0.20
N ASN A 34 -4.95 -12.53 -0.65
CA ASN A 34 -5.99 -12.12 -1.61
C ASN A 34 -6.27 -13.19 -2.66
N GLU A 35 -5.30 -14.02 -3.01
CA GLU A 35 -5.51 -15.16 -3.90
C GLU A 35 -6.33 -16.26 -3.21
N LEU A 36 -5.98 -16.60 -1.97
CA LEU A 36 -6.69 -17.61 -1.18
C LEU A 36 -8.17 -17.27 -0.96
N TYR A 37 -8.49 -15.98 -0.80
CA TYR A 37 -9.87 -15.49 -0.64
C TYR A 37 -10.54 -15.07 -1.96
N ASN A 38 -9.97 -15.42 -3.12
CA ASN A 38 -10.49 -15.10 -4.47
C ASN A 38 -10.73 -13.60 -4.72
N CYS A 39 -9.99 -12.74 -4.03
CA CYS A 39 -10.13 -11.28 -4.13
C CYS A 39 -9.62 -10.72 -5.46
N LYS A 40 -8.67 -11.42 -6.09
CA LYS A 40 -8.17 -11.09 -7.44
C LYS A 40 -9.22 -11.34 -8.52
N GLU A 41 -10.22 -12.18 -8.24
CA GLU A 41 -11.28 -12.56 -9.19
C GLU A 41 -12.53 -11.65 -9.10
N LEU A 42 -12.61 -10.81 -8.06
CA LEU A 42 -13.72 -9.86 -7.90
C LEU A 42 -13.81 -8.87 -9.06
N CYS A 43 -12.68 -8.61 -9.70
CA CYS A 43 -12.54 -7.72 -10.83
C CYS A 43 -12.50 -8.53 -12.13
N LYS A 44 -13.39 -8.22 -13.09
CA LYS A 44 -13.44 -8.90 -14.38
C LYS A 44 -12.16 -8.61 -15.19
N PRO A 45 -11.42 -9.62 -15.68
CA PRO A 45 -10.15 -9.41 -16.37
C PRO A 45 -10.22 -8.44 -17.56
N ASP A 46 -11.34 -8.45 -18.29
CA ASP A 46 -11.49 -7.69 -19.54
C ASP A 46 -11.73 -6.19 -19.33
N THR A 47 -12.35 -5.81 -18.21
CA THR A 47 -12.73 -4.42 -17.91
C THR A 47 -11.86 -3.77 -16.85
N SER A 48 -10.98 -4.54 -16.22
CA SER A 48 -10.16 -4.07 -15.11
C SER A 48 -8.81 -3.55 -15.56
N ALA A 49 -8.19 -2.76 -14.70
CA ALA A 49 -6.84 -2.26 -14.90
C ALA A 49 -5.84 -3.40 -15.13
N ARG A 50 -4.99 -3.24 -16.15
CA ARG A 50 -3.88 -4.15 -16.42
C ARG A 50 -2.67 -3.73 -15.59
N CYS A 51 -2.55 -4.34 -14.42
CA CYS A 51 -1.49 -4.04 -13.48
C CYS A 51 -0.14 -4.61 -13.93
N GLU A 52 0.90 -3.79 -13.87
CA GLU A 52 2.27 -4.18 -14.19
C GLU A 52 3.03 -4.64 -12.95
N MET A 53 4.23 -5.19 -13.17
CA MET A 53 5.20 -5.55 -12.12
C MET A 53 4.67 -6.51 -11.05
N GLY A 54 3.62 -7.27 -11.35
CA GLY A 54 3.01 -8.21 -10.40
C GLY A 54 1.99 -7.57 -9.45
N GLY A 55 1.53 -6.35 -9.73
CA GLY A 55 0.36 -5.77 -9.09
C GLY A 55 -0.93 -6.50 -9.46
N PHE A 56 -2.02 -6.23 -8.72
CA PHE A 56 -3.34 -6.79 -9.02
C PHE A 56 -4.45 -5.73 -8.86
N PRO A 57 -5.61 -5.88 -9.54
CA PRO A 57 -6.68 -4.90 -9.47
C PRO A 57 -7.19 -4.71 -8.04
N HIS A 58 -7.50 -3.47 -7.67
CA HIS A 58 -8.00 -3.15 -6.35
C HIS A 58 -9.44 -3.72 -6.17
N PRO A 59 -9.71 -4.57 -5.16
CA PRO A 59 -10.98 -5.30 -5.03
C PRO A 59 -12.25 -4.45 -4.97
N ARG A 60 -12.14 -3.18 -4.54
CA ARG A 60 -13.26 -2.22 -4.48
C ARG A 60 -13.31 -1.25 -5.66
N ASP A 61 -12.24 -1.20 -6.46
CA ASP A 61 -12.07 -0.23 -7.54
C ASP A 61 -11.18 -0.85 -8.61
N CYS A 62 -11.81 -1.60 -9.51
CA CYS A 62 -11.10 -2.38 -10.53
C CYS A 62 -10.37 -1.50 -11.57
N THR A 63 -10.48 -0.17 -11.49
CA THR A 63 -9.80 0.77 -12.40
C THR A 63 -8.37 1.12 -11.95
N LYS A 64 -7.97 0.72 -10.74
CA LYS A 64 -6.63 0.95 -10.20
C LYS A 64 -6.02 -0.32 -9.63
N CYS A 65 -4.70 -0.31 -9.49
CA CYS A 65 -3.93 -1.45 -9.02
C CYS A 65 -3.42 -1.28 -7.59
N ILE A 66 -3.25 -2.41 -6.91
CA ILE A 66 -2.46 -2.54 -5.69
C ILE A 66 -1.06 -2.96 -6.12
N CYS A 67 -0.07 -2.11 -5.83
CA CYS A 67 1.28 -2.25 -6.34
C CYS A 67 2.25 -2.89 -5.33
N PRO A 68 3.26 -3.64 -5.81
CA PRO A 68 4.37 -4.06 -4.98
C PRO A 68 5.15 -2.87 -4.43
N THR A 69 5.86 -3.10 -3.32
CA THR A 69 6.71 -2.08 -2.70
C THR A 69 7.73 -1.53 -3.71
N GLY A 70 7.80 -0.19 -3.82
CA GLY A 70 8.69 0.50 -4.76
C GLY A 70 8.07 0.85 -6.11
N TYR A 71 6.83 0.43 -6.37
CA TYR A 71 6.06 0.79 -7.57
C TYR A 71 4.78 1.54 -7.22
N GLY A 72 4.30 2.37 -8.13
CA GLY A 72 3.02 3.06 -8.01
C GLY A 72 2.49 3.57 -9.35
N GLY A 73 1.67 4.62 -9.28
CA GLY A 73 0.77 4.98 -10.39
C GLY A 73 -0.48 4.08 -10.42
N VAL A 74 -1.41 4.36 -11.32
CA VAL A 74 -2.69 3.61 -11.45
C VAL A 74 -2.45 2.15 -11.85
N LEU A 75 -1.41 1.89 -12.65
CA LEU A 75 -1.10 0.59 -13.23
C LEU A 75 0.19 -0.04 -12.69
N CYS A 76 0.82 0.53 -11.65
CA CYS A 76 2.11 0.05 -11.11
C CYS A 76 3.31 0.16 -12.07
N ASN A 77 3.23 1.09 -13.03
CA ASN A 77 4.26 1.34 -14.04
C ASN A 77 5.25 2.46 -13.64
N GLU A 78 5.03 3.12 -12.50
CA GLU A 78 5.92 4.17 -11.99
C GLU A 78 6.80 3.62 -10.87
N ARG A 79 8.09 3.98 -10.86
CA ARG A 79 8.99 3.68 -9.73
C ARG A 79 8.89 4.77 -8.68
N ILE A 80 8.64 4.38 -7.44
CA ILE A 80 8.58 5.31 -6.31
C ILE A 80 9.83 5.15 -5.46
N TYR A 81 10.60 6.22 -5.34
CA TYR A 81 11.66 6.31 -4.34
C TYR A 81 11.00 6.58 -2.98
N PHE A 82 11.13 5.61 -2.09
CA PHE A 82 10.50 5.58 -0.76
C PHE A 82 10.93 6.73 0.18
N PHE A 83 11.77 7.66 -0.28
CA PHE A 83 12.41 8.68 0.55
C PHE A 83 11.63 10.01 0.65
N LEU A 84 10.62 10.27 -0.19
CA LEU A 84 9.98 11.59 -0.26
C LEU A 84 8.60 11.73 0.39
N GLU A 85 7.90 10.63 0.73
CA GLU A 85 6.68 10.72 1.55
C GLU A 85 6.57 9.55 2.52
N LEU A 86 6.41 9.85 3.82
CA LEU A 86 5.99 8.90 4.85
C LEU A 86 4.51 8.55 4.66
N ARG A 87 4.17 7.82 3.59
CA ARG A 87 2.83 7.22 3.45
C ARG A 87 2.78 5.96 4.29
N ILE A 88 2.01 6.00 5.39
CA ILE A 88 1.63 4.77 6.08
C ILE A 88 0.53 4.11 5.24
N PHE A 89 0.85 2.96 4.67
CA PHE A 89 -0.15 2.08 4.09
C PHE A 89 -0.92 1.41 5.24
N ARG A 90 -2.14 1.89 5.49
CA ARG A 90 -3.07 1.19 6.37
C ARG A 90 -3.70 0.04 5.59
N LEU A 91 -3.45 -1.16 6.07
CA LEU A 91 -4.12 -2.36 5.57
C LEU A 91 -5.50 -2.42 6.18
N ASN A 92 -6.49 -2.61 5.33
CA ASN A 92 -7.84 -2.90 5.78
C ASN A 92 -8.25 -4.24 5.20
N LEU A 93 -9.12 -4.90 5.95
CA LEU A 93 -9.74 -6.15 5.58
C LEU A 93 -11.22 -5.91 5.32
N LEU A 94 -11.73 -6.30 4.15
CA LEU A 94 -13.15 -6.31 3.85
C LEU A 94 -13.52 -7.66 3.25
N ASN A 95 -14.42 -8.40 3.89
CA ASN A 95 -14.87 -9.72 3.43
C ASN A 95 -13.72 -10.70 3.11
N GLY A 96 -12.63 -10.66 3.89
CA GLY A 96 -11.43 -11.47 3.65
C GLY A 96 -10.41 -10.87 2.68
N CYS A 97 -10.76 -9.82 1.94
CA CYS A 97 -9.88 -9.15 1.00
C CYS A 97 -9.06 -8.05 1.67
N THR A 98 -7.74 -8.11 1.49
CA THR A 98 -6.82 -7.13 2.07
C THR A 98 -6.46 -6.08 1.03
N PHE A 99 -6.67 -4.81 1.36
CA PHE A 99 -6.22 -3.70 0.50
C PHE A 99 -5.56 -2.62 1.34
N ALA A 100 -4.58 -1.94 0.74
CA ALA A 100 -3.89 -0.84 1.36
C ALA A 100 -4.57 0.49 0.99
N THR A 101 -4.95 1.26 2.00
CA THR A 101 -5.31 2.67 1.85
C THR A 101 -4.17 3.53 2.36
N ILE A 102 -3.86 4.61 1.64
CA ILE A 102 -2.92 5.61 2.12
C ILE A 102 -3.57 6.35 3.29
N ALA A 103 -2.99 6.24 4.48
CA ALA A 103 -3.31 7.13 5.58
C ALA A 103 -2.39 8.36 5.45
N ARG A 104 -2.98 9.53 5.21
CA ARG A 104 -2.24 10.79 5.35
C ARG A 104 -2.00 11.01 6.84
N ILE A 105 -0.75 10.96 7.28
CA ILE A 105 -0.39 11.51 8.59
C ILE A 105 -0.33 13.02 8.42
N ALA A 106 -1.07 13.76 9.23
CA ALA A 106 -0.78 15.17 9.42
C ALA A 106 0.61 15.24 10.06
N VAL A 107 1.63 15.60 9.26
CA VAL A 107 2.97 15.82 9.79
C VAL A 107 2.84 16.90 10.87
N PRO A 108 3.19 16.62 12.14
CA PRO A 108 3.09 17.63 13.19
C PRO A 108 3.86 18.87 12.76
N SER A 109 3.29 20.05 12.93
CA SER A 109 3.84 21.33 12.43
C SER A 109 5.25 21.66 12.94
N TRP A 110 5.76 20.89 13.89
CA TRP A 110 7.07 21.03 14.52
C TRP A 110 8.15 20.16 13.84
N PHE A 111 7.78 19.30 12.88
CA PHE A 111 8.68 18.32 12.26
C PHE A 111 9.31 18.75 10.93
N SER A 112 9.06 19.96 10.39
CA SER A 112 9.81 20.45 9.22
C SER A 112 9.83 21.97 9.02
N PRO A 113 11.01 22.60 8.79
CA PRO A 113 11.15 24.02 8.45
C PRO A 113 10.79 24.38 6.99
N TYR A 114 10.30 23.44 6.17
CA TYR A 114 10.05 23.64 4.73
C TYR A 114 8.57 23.86 4.33
N GLN A 115 7.70 24.21 5.28
CA GLN A 115 6.24 24.35 5.02
C GLN A 115 5.84 25.57 4.13
N LYS A 116 6.76 26.47 3.76
CA LYS A 116 6.40 27.72 3.04
C LYS A 116 6.39 27.66 1.50
N LEU A 117 6.67 26.51 0.86
CA LEU A 117 6.74 26.42 -0.61
C LEU A 117 5.69 25.54 -1.29
N LEU A 118 4.77 24.90 -0.55
CA LEU A 118 3.80 23.96 -1.12
C LEU A 118 2.35 24.30 -0.71
N SER A 119 2.00 25.59 -0.75
CA SER A 119 0.63 26.07 -0.49
C SER A 119 -0.21 26.19 -1.77
N SER A 120 0.05 25.37 -2.79
CA SER A 120 -0.75 25.36 -4.01
C SER A 120 -0.69 23.98 -4.66
N GLU A 121 -1.75 23.17 -4.47
CA GLU A 121 -2.32 22.18 -5.41
C GLU A 121 -3.22 21.18 -4.64
N ASP A 122 -4.30 21.72 -4.08
CA ASP A 122 -5.55 20.96 -4.06
C ASP A 122 -6.16 21.10 -5.47
N ASP A 123 -6.49 19.96 -6.08
CA ASP A 123 -7.08 19.75 -7.42
C ASP A 123 -6.08 19.63 -8.60
N TYR A 124 -5.78 18.39 -9.03
CA TYR A 124 -5.29 18.15 -10.38
C TYR A 124 -5.80 16.82 -10.96
N GLY A 125 -7.06 16.86 -11.41
CA GLY A 125 -7.32 16.50 -12.79
C GLY A 125 -7.49 17.78 -13.61
N LYS A 126 -6.49 18.18 -14.43
CA LYS A 126 -6.68 19.00 -15.65
C LYS A 126 -5.39 19.25 -16.46
N GLY A 127 -5.25 18.55 -17.59
CA GLY A 127 -4.45 18.95 -18.78
C GLY A 127 -2.93 18.75 -18.67
N SER A 128 -2.13 18.55 -19.71
CA SER A 128 -2.30 18.40 -21.16
C SER A 128 -0.90 18.10 -21.71
N GLN A 129 -0.72 17.23 -22.70
CA GLN A 129 0.19 17.57 -23.79
C GLN A 129 -0.16 16.79 -25.06
N GLU A 130 -0.81 17.55 -25.94
CA GLU A 130 -0.76 17.46 -27.39
C GLU A 130 0.69 17.29 -27.90
N ARG A 131 0.91 16.26 -28.71
CA ARG A 131 1.71 16.32 -29.95
C ARG A 131 1.34 15.15 -30.86
#